data_AF-A0A2S8VRE9-F1
#
_entry.id   AF-A0A2S8VRE9-F1
#
_cell.length_a   1.000
_cell.length_b   1.000
_cell.length_c   1.000
_cell.angle_alpha   90.00
_cell.angle_beta   90.00
_cell.angle_gamma   90.00
#
_symmetry.space_group_name_H-M   'P 1'
#
loop_
_entity.id
_entity.type
_entity.pdbx_description
1 polymer ?
#
loop_
_entity_poly.entity_id
_entity_poly.type
_entity_poly.pdbx_seq_one_letter_code
_entity_poly.pdbx_strand_id
1 'polypeptide(L)' 'MNKKRNKMIEFRNNQSRLVVARNLKITPQMLGAIERGDRTPSLELAKRIADFYKTTIDDLFFS' A
#
# COMPACT_ATOMS: atom_id res chain seq x y z
N MET A 1 16.27 2.47 -11.14
CA MET A 1 15.22 3.31 -10.52
C MET A 1 14.45 2.47 -9.52
N ASN A 2 14.50 2.84 -8.25
CA ASN A 2 13.89 2.08 -7.17
C ASN A 2 12.36 2.28 -7.23
N LYS A 3 11.60 1.30 -7.72
CA LYS A 3 10.12 1.37 -7.83
C LYS A 3 9.39 1.22 -6.49
N LYS A 4 10.16 1.00 -5.42
CA LYS A 4 9.65 0.64 -4.10
C LYS A 4 8.96 1.84 -3.44
N ARG A 5 7.70 1.65 -3.04
CA ARG A 5 6.88 2.62 -2.32
C ARG A 5 7.22 2.58 -0.83
N ASN A 6 8.33 3.23 -0.46
CA ASN A 6 8.89 3.17 0.89
C ASN A 6 7.89 3.64 1.95
N LYS A 7 7.11 4.70 1.67
CA LYS A 7 6.06 5.19 2.58
C LYS A 7 5.03 4.12 2.94
N MET A 8 4.56 3.32 1.98
CA MET A 8 3.63 2.23 2.29
C MET A 8 4.22 1.20 3.27
N ILE A 9 5.53 0.95 3.15
CA ILE A 9 6.25 0.02 4.03
C ILE A 9 6.43 0.62 5.43
N GLU A 10 6.70 1.92 5.51
CA GLU A 10 6.80 2.67 6.76
C GLU A 10 5.45 2.72 7.49
N PHE A 11 4.37 3.07 6.78
CA PHE A 11 3.02 3.13 7.33
C PHE A 11 2.49 1.78 7.81
N ARG A 12 2.98 0.67 7.23
CA ARG A 12 2.67 -0.67 7.73
C ARG A 12 3.24 -0.92 9.14
N ASN A 13 4.21 -0.12 9.61
CA ASN A 13 4.71 -0.12 10.99
C ASN A 13 4.96 -1.54 11.58
N ASN A 14 5.76 -2.34 10.87
CA ASN A 14 6.07 -3.75 11.20
C ASN A 14 4.89 -4.74 11.21
N GLN A 15 3.66 -4.31 10.94
CA GLN A 15 2.53 -5.23 10.78
C GLN A 15 2.80 -6.19 9.62
N SER A 16 2.42 -7.46 9.76
CA SER A 16 2.54 -8.40 8.65
C SER A 16 1.69 -7.96 7.45
N ARG A 17 2.22 -8.14 6.23
CA ARG A 17 1.44 -7.96 4.99
C ARG A 17 0.14 -8.75 5.00
N LEU A 18 0.12 -9.90 5.68
CA LEU A 18 -1.08 -10.72 5.83
C LEU A 18 -2.20 -9.97 6.57
N VAL A 19 -1.86 -9.29 7.67
CA VAL A 19 -2.83 -8.55 8.49
C VAL A 19 -3.36 -7.35 7.72
N VAL A 20 -2.46 -6.56 7.15
CA VAL A 20 -2.84 -5.37 6.37
C VAL A 20 -3.68 -5.76 5.15
N ALA A 21 -3.26 -6.78 4.40
CA ALA A 21 -3.99 -7.21 3.20
C ALA A 21 -5.41 -7.70 3.53
N ARG A 22 -5.61 -8.38 4.68
CA ARG A 22 -6.96 -8.75 5.15
C ARG A 22 -7.82 -7.53 5.42
N ASN A 23 -7.30 -6.51 6.12
CA ASN A 23 -8.04 -5.26 6.37
C ASN A 23 -8.39 -4.54 5.06
N LEU A 24 -7.47 -4.57 4.10
CA LEU A 24 -7.66 -4.01 2.77
C LEU A 24 -8.41 -4.95 1.82
N LYS A 25 -8.92 -6.09 2.28
CA LYS A 25 -9.64 -7.09 1.45
C LYS A 25 -8.93 -7.42 0.13
N ILE A 26 -7.61 -7.55 0.17
CA ILE A 26 -6.75 -7.95 -0.96
C ILE A 26 -5.84 -9.11 -0.53
N THR A 27 -5.12 -9.70 -1.48
CA THR A 27 -4.13 -10.73 -1.16
C THR A 27 -2.82 -10.11 -0.65
N PRO A 28 -2.06 -10.79 0.23
CA PRO A 28 -0.75 -10.31 0.67
C PRO A 28 0.25 -10.14 -0.49
N GLN A 29 0.08 -10.94 -1.54
CA GLN A 29 0.86 -10.87 -2.78
C GLN A 29 0.57 -9.57 -3.53
N MET A 30 -0.72 -9.19 -3.64
CA MET A 30 -1.12 -7.92 -4.24
C MET A 30 -0.57 -6.74 -3.45
N LEU A 31 -0.67 -6.76 -2.12
CA LEU A 31 -0.07 -5.72 -1.28
C LEU A 31 1.45 -5.62 -1.50
N GLY A 32 2.16 -6.76 -1.55
CA GLY A 32 3.60 -6.78 -1.83
C GLY A 32 3.97 -6.25 -3.22
N ALA A 33 3.19 -6.58 -4.26
CA ALA A 33 3.39 -6.05 -5.60
C ALA A 33 3.15 -4.53 -5.66
N ILE A 34 2.18 -4.03 -4.89
CA ILE A 34 1.96 -2.58 -4.74
C ILE A 34 3.13 -1.94 -3.98
N GLU A 35 3.56 -2.47 -2.83
CA GLU A 35 4.69 -1.92 -2.08
C GLU A 35 6.00 -1.87 -2.90
N ARG A 36 6.21 -2.81 -3.83
CA ARG A 36 7.40 -2.82 -4.71
C ARG A 36 7.27 -1.97 -5.96
N GLY A 37 6.07 -1.45 -6.24
CA GLY A 37 5.77 -0.71 -7.48
C GLY A 37 5.62 -1.58 -8.72
N ASP A 38 5.54 -2.91 -8.57
CA ASP A 38 5.28 -3.85 -9.67
C ASP A 38 3.84 -3.72 -10.19
N ARG A 39 2.92 -3.27 -9.32
CA ARG A 39 1.52 -3.05 -9.65
C ARG A 39 1.02 -1.71 -9.12
N THR A 40 0.28 -0.98 -9.95
CA THR A 40 -0.48 0.19 -9.51
C THR A 40 -1.91 -0.26 -9.18
N PRO A 41 -2.43 0.05 -7.97
CA PRO A 41 -3.80 -0.29 -7.60
C PRO A 41 -4.82 0.54 -8.39
N SER A 42 -6.08 0.13 -8.40
CA SER A 42 -7.17 1.00 -8.86
C SER A 42 -7.30 2.21 -7.94
N LEU A 43 -7.94 3.29 -8.41
CA LEU A 43 -8.18 4.49 -7.60
C LEU A 43 -8.94 4.16 -6.30
N GLU A 44 -9.94 3.28 -6.38
CA GLU A 44 -10.70 2.83 -5.21
C GLU A 44 -9.80 2.14 -4.17
N LEU A 45 -8.93 1.21 -4.61
CA LEU A 45 -8.01 0.53 -3.71
C LEU A 45 -6.94 1.49 -3.16
N ALA A 46 -6.43 2.41 -3.98
CA ALA A 46 -5.51 3.45 -3.53
C ALA A 46 -6.13 4.31 -2.43
N LYS A 47 -7.39 4.73 -2.62
CA LYS A 47 -8.16 5.46 -1.61
C LYS A 47 -8.33 4.65 -0.33
N ARG A 48 -8.70 3.38 -0.42
CA ARG A 48 -8.85 2.50 0.75
C ARG A 48 -7.54 2.30 1.52
N ILE A 49 -6.41 2.24 0.82
CA ILE A 49 -5.08 2.19 1.44
C ILE A 49 -4.77 3.49 2.17
N ALA A 50 -5.04 4.64 1.54
CA ALA A 50 -4.87 5.96 2.13
C ALA A 50 -5.73 6.13 3.39
N ASP A 51 -7.01 5.77 3.30
CA ASP A 51 -7.96 5.80 4.41
C ASP A 51 -7.49 4.88 5.57
N PHE A 52 -6.99 3.68 5.25
CA PHE A 52 -6.45 2.74 6.25
C PHE A 52 -5.23 3.29 7.00
N TYR A 53 -4.33 3.95 6.29
CA TYR A 53 -3.12 4.56 6.87
C TYR A 53 -3.34 5.99 7.37
N LYS A 54 -4.55 6.53 7.27
CA LYS A 54 -4.90 7.91 7.66
C LYS A 54 -4.01 8.96 6.99
N THR A 55 -3.72 8.76 5.70
CA THR A 55 -2.93 9.68 4.87
C THR A 55 -3.65 9.92 3.54
N THR A 56 -3.00 10.57 2.57
CA THR A 56 -3.54 10.84 1.23
C THR A 56 -2.95 9.91 0.18
N ILE A 57 -3.62 9.80 -0.97
CA ILE A 57 -3.12 9.04 -2.12
C ILE A 57 -1.82 9.66 -2.63
N ASP A 58 -1.76 10.99 -2.72
CA ASP A 58 -0.56 11.75 -3.09
C ASP A 58 0.63 11.40 -2.21
N ASP A 59 0.45 11.41 -0.89
CA ASP A 59 1.50 11.08 0.06
C ASP A 59 1.99 9.63 -0.09
N LEU A 60 1.11 8.68 -0.38
CA LEU A 60 1.47 7.26 -0.52
C LEU A 60 2.12 6.89 -1.85
N PHE A 61 1.73 7.55 -2.94
CA PHE A 61 2.03 7.08 -4.30
C PHE A 61 2.84 8.07 -5.15
N PHE A 62 2.88 9.35 -4.80
CA PHE A 62 3.48 10.43 -5.61
C PHE A 62 4.57 11.21 -4.88
N SER A 63 4.88 10.83 -3.64
CA SER A 63 5.92 11.46 -2.81
C SER A 63 7.28 10.78 -2.88
#